data_AF-A0A1X1NHS7-F1
#
_entry.id   AF-A0A1X1NHS7-F1
#
_cell.length_a   1.000
_cell.length_b   1.000
_cell.length_c   1.000
_cell.angle_alpha   90.00
_cell.angle_beta   90.00
_cell.angle_gamma   90.00
#
_symmetry.space_group_name_H-M   'P 1'
#
loop_
_entity.id
_entity.type
_entity.pdbx_description
1 polymer ?
#
loop_
_entity_poly.entity_id
_entity_poly.type
_entity_poly.pdbx_seq_one_letter_code
_entity_poly.pdbx_strand_id
1 'polypeptide(L)'
;MQGGHAENPPKAFLSHASEDKAEFVEPLARKLAELGVKPWLDKWEIRPGDRLVQRLFDEGLDTADAVVVVVSNHSVTKEWVREELDAATVRRVNETTRLIPVRLDEVTMPSPLLHIAWITTDRSPEGVTHTAQRIAETLHGHDPGPAVGPRPAYARISASIPGLTTSDSVLLTETVREALNAGQLMLLDWPAVKSRVEQTGLSEQAVNESLNMLAEGDYINVAIRGDGIDQFDLTRYGYDEGVAGVFPGVEEHHQAIIAELVNNPPTSNQIIEDLAERTASPALVVDQLLRDLQDEGKVSVSWSMGSSRIHSVSPTLRRRLS
;
A
#
# COMPACT_ATOMS: atom_id res chain seq x y z
N MET A 1 33.97 -24.41 -2.54
CA MET A 1 33.10 -25.60 -2.50
C MET A 1 32.53 -25.73 -1.11
N GLN A 2 31.23 -25.48 -0.95
CA GLN A 2 30.40 -26.03 0.13
C GLN A 2 29.05 -26.34 -0.52
N GLY A 3 28.69 -27.63 -0.56
CA GLY A 3 27.38 -28.09 -0.99
C GLY A 3 26.43 -28.13 0.21
N GLY A 4 25.13 -27.97 -0.04
CA GLY A 4 24.08 -28.07 0.96
C GLY A 4 22.70 -28.13 0.32
N HIS A 5 22.12 -29.33 0.32
CA HIS A 5 20.72 -29.71 0.08
C HIS A 5 20.00 -29.17 -1.17
N ALA A 6 19.79 -30.06 -2.15
CA ALA A 6 18.63 -29.92 -3.05
C ALA A 6 17.38 -30.13 -2.19
N GLU A 7 16.71 -29.04 -1.78
CA GLU A 7 15.43 -29.12 -1.10
C GLU A 7 14.42 -29.81 -2.03
N ASN A 8 13.78 -30.86 -1.53
CA ASN A 8 12.70 -31.50 -2.27
C ASN A 8 11.56 -30.48 -2.42
N PRO A 9 11.01 -30.27 -3.63
CA PRO A 9 9.94 -29.31 -3.84
C PRO A 9 8.71 -29.71 -3.01
N PRO A 10 8.05 -28.75 -2.33
CA PRO A 10 6.85 -29.01 -1.54
C PRO A 10 5.76 -29.61 -2.42
N LYS A 11 5.00 -30.56 -1.89
CA LYS A 11 3.93 -31.25 -2.59
C LYS A 11 2.58 -30.67 -2.22
N ALA A 12 1.85 -30.21 -3.23
CA ALA A 12 0.50 -29.68 -3.09
C ALA A 12 -0.52 -30.67 -3.66
N PHE A 13 -1.41 -31.17 -2.81
CA PHE A 13 -2.55 -31.96 -3.20
C PHE A 13 -3.70 -31.06 -3.68
N LEU A 14 -4.27 -31.31 -4.86
CA LEU A 14 -5.34 -30.48 -5.44
C LEU A 14 -6.71 -31.19 -5.40
N SER A 15 -7.47 -30.99 -4.33
CA SER A 15 -8.84 -31.50 -4.18
C SER A 15 -9.83 -30.64 -4.94
N HIS A 16 -10.54 -31.22 -5.90
CA HIS A 16 -11.44 -30.51 -6.80
C HIS A 16 -12.59 -31.39 -7.29
N ALA A 17 -13.65 -30.75 -7.79
CA ALA A 17 -14.67 -31.42 -8.57
C ALA A 17 -14.15 -31.68 -10.00
N SER A 18 -14.43 -32.87 -10.53
CA SER A 18 -14.15 -33.28 -11.92
C SER A 18 -14.36 -32.20 -12.97
N GLU A 19 -15.46 -31.47 -12.82
CA GLU A 19 -15.95 -30.45 -13.73
C GLU A 19 -15.01 -29.23 -13.82
N ASP A 20 -14.29 -28.92 -12.74
CA ASP A 20 -13.34 -27.79 -12.70
C ASP A 20 -11.95 -28.17 -13.23
N LYS A 21 -11.72 -29.45 -13.54
CA LYS A 21 -10.37 -29.98 -13.84
C LYS A 21 -9.72 -29.30 -15.03
N ALA A 22 -10.41 -29.29 -16.17
CA ALA A 22 -9.85 -28.81 -17.43
C ALA A 22 -9.68 -27.28 -17.45
N GLU A 23 -10.65 -26.54 -16.91
CA GLU A 23 -10.69 -25.09 -17.02
C GLU A 23 -9.83 -24.37 -15.97
N PHE A 24 -9.63 -24.97 -14.78
CA PHE A 24 -8.95 -24.31 -13.68
C PHE A 24 -7.81 -25.14 -13.08
N VAL A 25 -8.07 -26.39 -12.73
CA VAL A 25 -7.14 -27.18 -11.89
C VAL A 25 -5.90 -27.63 -12.66
N GLU A 26 -6.03 -28.04 -13.92
CA GLU A 26 -4.89 -28.36 -14.78
C GLU A 26 -4.00 -27.13 -15.06
N PRO A 27 -4.54 -25.97 -15.45
CA PRO A 27 -3.78 -24.72 -15.51
C PRO A 27 -3.06 -24.38 -14.20
N LEU A 28 -3.75 -24.49 -13.06
CA LEU A 28 -3.18 -24.25 -11.73
C LEU A 28 -2.02 -25.21 -11.43
N ALA A 29 -2.20 -26.51 -11.69
CA ALA A 29 -1.17 -27.52 -11.48
C ALA A 29 0.10 -27.22 -12.29
N ARG A 30 -0.05 -26.84 -13.57
CA ARG A 30 1.09 -26.44 -14.42
C ARG A 30 1.82 -25.24 -13.84
N LYS A 31 1.09 -24.21 -13.41
CA LYS A 31 1.68 -23.00 -12.80
C LYS A 31 2.38 -23.30 -11.47
N LEU A 32 1.84 -24.18 -10.64
CA LEU A 32 2.50 -24.63 -9.42
C LEU A 32 3.83 -25.33 -9.71
N ALA A 33 3.86 -26.21 -10.73
CA ALA A 33 5.08 -26.88 -11.17
C ALA A 33 6.15 -25.89 -11.65
N GLU A 34 5.76 -24.85 -12.39
CA GLU A 34 6.66 -23.76 -12.81
C GLU A 34 7.26 -23.00 -11.60
N LEU A 35 6.52 -22.91 -10.50
CA LEU A 35 6.92 -22.23 -9.25
C LEU A 35 7.64 -23.16 -8.26
N GLY A 36 8.08 -24.34 -8.71
CA GLY A 36 8.82 -25.29 -7.87
C GLY A 36 7.98 -25.98 -6.80
N VAL A 37 6.65 -25.99 -6.93
CA VAL A 37 5.74 -26.82 -6.13
C VAL A 37 5.40 -28.06 -6.94
N LYS A 38 5.48 -29.25 -6.36
CA LYS A 38 5.09 -30.49 -7.03
C LYS A 38 3.58 -30.69 -6.91
N PRO A 39 2.77 -30.43 -7.97
CA PRO A 39 1.35 -30.68 -7.92
C PRO A 39 1.08 -32.19 -7.89
N TRP A 40 0.08 -32.58 -7.12
CA TRP A 40 -0.42 -33.94 -7.11
C TRP A 40 -1.89 -33.94 -7.56
N LEU A 41 -2.09 -34.19 -8.85
CA LEU A 41 -3.38 -34.09 -9.54
C LEU A 41 -3.99 -35.46 -9.87
N ASP A 42 -3.19 -36.39 -10.42
CA ASP A 42 -3.69 -37.54 -11.20
C ASP A 42 -4.33 -38.68 -10.41
N LYS A 43 -4.29 -38.66 -9.07
CA LYS A 43 -4.89 -39.74 -8.25
C LYS A 43 -6.29 -39.44 -7.72
N TRP A 44 -6.74 -38.19 -7.73
CA TRP A 44 -7.84 -37.80 -6.83
C TRP A 44 -8.77 -36.72 -7.38
N GLU A 45 -9.38 -37.05 -8.50
CA GLU A 45 -10.62 -36.43 -8.91
C GLU A 45 -11.73 -36.82 -7.90
N ILE A 46 -12.38 -35.85 -7.25
CA ILE A 46 -13.46 -36.14 -6.31
C ILE A 46 -14.79 -36.23 -7.06
N ARG A 47 -15.29 -37.46 -7.16
CA ARG A 47 -16.59 -37.78 -7.78
C ARG A 47 -17.69 -37.82 -6.71
N PRO A 48 -18.97 -37.67 -7.10
CA PRO A 48 -20.08 -37.90 -6.17
C PRO A 48 -19.97 -39.28 -5.51
N GLY A 49 -20.12 -39.34 -4.18
CA GLY A 49 -19.95 -40.55 -3.36
C GLY A 49 -18.52 -40.82 -2.90
N ASP A 50 -17.51 -40.07 -3.36
CA ASP A 50 -16.15 -40.20 -2.86
C ASP A 50 -15.97 -39.57 -1.48
N ARG A 51 -15.21 -40.27 -0.64
CA ARG A 51 -14.84 -39.80 0.69
C ARG A 51 -13.50 -39.07 0.65
N LEU A 52 -13.50 -37.75 0.44
CA LEU A 52 -12.33 -36.86 0.55
C LEU A 52 -11.40 -37.23 1.71
N VAL A 53 -11.93 -37.40 2.92
CA VAL A 53 -11.12 -37.64 4.12
C VAL A 53 -10.45 -38.99 4.07
N GLN A 54 -11.22 -40.01 3.74
CA GLN A 54 -10.68 -41.34 3.58
C GLN A 54 -9.59 -41.36 2.50
N ARG A 55 -9.83 -40.70 1.37
CA ARG A 55 -8.86 -40.57 0.28
C ARG A 55 -7.59 -39.82 0.71
N LEU A 56 -7.74 -38.73 1.44
CA LEU A 56 -6.64 -37.97 2.02
C LEU A 56 -5.75 -38.85 2.93
N PHE A 57 -6.36 -39.64 3.83
CA PHE A 57 -5.62 -40.44 4.82
C PHE A 57 -5.14 -41.81 4.32
N ASP A 58 -5.90 -42.51 3.48
CA ASP A 58 -5.60 -43.89 3.07
C ASP A 58 -4.46 -43.98 2.02
N GLU A 59 -4.19 -42.91 1.29
CA GLU A 59 -3.39 -42.98 0.05
C GLU A 59 -2.36 -41.83 -0.11
N GLY A 60 -2.11 -41.03 0.95
CA GLY A 60 -0.80 -40.38 1.11
C GLY A 60 -0.72 -38.93 1.62
N LEU A 61 -1.58 -38.50 2.56
CA LEU A 61 -1.37 -37.28 3.36
C LEU A 61 0.03 -37.22 3.99
N ASP A 62 0.59 -38.35 4.41
CA ASP A 62 1.94 -38.46 5.02
C ASP A 62 3.07 -37.88 4.16
N THR A 63 2.81 -37.57 2.88
CA THR A 63 3.81 -37.06 1.95
C THR A 63 3.49 -35.71 1.33
N ALA A 64 2.33 -35.11 1.69
CA ALA A 64 1.86 -33.83 1.16
C ALA A 64 2.09 -32.70 2.17
N ASP A 65 2.65 -31.60 1.70
CA ASP A 65 2.93 -30.40 2.50
C ASP A 65 1.70 -29.48 2.60
N ALA A 66 0.83 -29.50 1.57
CA ALA A 66 -0.47 -28.86 1.61
C ALA A 66 -1.59 -29.65 0.90
N VAL A 67 -2.81 -29.43 1.36
CA VAL A 67 -4.07 -29.82 0.72
C VAL A 67 -4.80 -28.56 0.27
N VAL A 68 -4.89 -28.38 -1.04
CA VAL A 68 -5.65 -27.30 -1.67
C VAL A 68 -7.06 -27.79 -1.97
N VAL A 69 -8.08 -27.13 -1.41
CA VAL A 69 -9.48 -27.50 -1.62
C VAL A 69 -10.18 -26.46 -2.48
N VAL A 70 -10.51 -26.83 -3.72
CA VAL A 70 -11.25 -25.97 -4.65
C VAL A 70 -12.75 -26.07 -4.38
N VAL A 71 -13.33 -24.97 -3.93
CA VAL A 71 -14.75 -24.81 -3.63
C VAL A 71 -15.40 -24.04 -4.78
N SER A 72 -16.27 -24.69 -5.55
CA SER A 72 -16.93 -24.15 -6.75
C SER A 72 -18.43 -24.40 -6.72
N ASN A 73 -19.16 -23.82 -7.70
CA ASN A 73 -20.58 -24.18 -7.90
C ASN A 73 -20.78 -25.69 -8.09
N HIS A 74 -19.80 -26.37 -8.71
CA HIS A 74 -19.82 -27.81 -8.89
C HIS A 74 -19.49 -28.58 -7.62
N SER A 75 -18.56 -28.10 -6.81
CA SER A 75 -18.12 -28.84 -5.62
C SER A 75 -19.01 -28.63 -4.40
N VAL A 76 -19.57 -27.42 -4.20
CA VAL A 76 -20.37 -27.06 -3.02
C VAL A 76 -21.65 -27.91 -2.85
N THR A 77 -22.15 -28.47 -3.95
CA THR A 77 -23.34 -29.32 -3.97
C THR A 77 -23.02 -30.80 -3.69
N LYS A 78 -21.74 -31.20 -3.71
CA LYS A 78 -21.32 -32.60 -3.52
C LYS A 78 -21.29 -32.98 -2.03
N GLU A 79 -21.63 -34.24 -1.77
CA GLU A 79 -21.73 -34.81 -0.41
C GLU A 79 -20.43 -34.64 0.39
N TRP A 80 -19.27 -34.84 -0.25
CA TRP A 80 -17.97 -34.70 0.42
C TRP A 80 -17.71 -33.30 1.00
N VAL A 81 -18.23 -32.23 0.37
CA VAL A 81 -18.09 -30.86 0.89
C VAL A 81 -18.97 -30.63 2.12
N ARG A 82 -20.12 -31.30 2.17
CA ARG A 82 -21.13 -31.10 3.23
C ARG A 82 -20.88 -31.99 4.44
N GLU A 83 -20.44 -33.23 4.22
CA GLU A 83 -20.31 -34.24 5.29
C GLU A 83 -18.86 -34.42 5.75
N GLU A 84 -17.88 -34.33 4.85
CA GLU A 84 -16.53 -34.76 5.18
C GLU A 84 -15.57 -33.63 5.53
N LEU A 85 -15.83 -32.41 5.06
CA LEU A 85 -15.08 -31.24 5.51
C LEU A 85 -15.49 -30.78 6.90
N ASP A 86 -15.97 -31.63 7.81
CA ASP A 86 -16.37 -31.20 9.14
C ASP A 86 -15.23 -30.55 9.94
N ALA A 87 -15.57 -29.80 11.00
CA ALA A 87 -14.59 -29.05 11.76
C ALA A 87 -13.50 -29.95 12.42
N ALA A 88 -13.83 -31.20 12.71
CA ALA A 88 -12.89 -32.17 13.27
C ALA A 88 -11.87 -32.63 12.22
N THR A 89 -12.33 -32.91 11.01
CA THR A 89 -11.49 -33.24 9.85
C THR A 89 -10.55 -32.09 9.51
N VAL A 90 -11.09 -30.88 9.42
CA VAL A 90 -10.30 -29.68 9.10
C VAL A 90 -9.17 -29.48 10.11
N ARG A 91 -9.44 -29.69 11.40
CA ARG A 91 -8.41 -29.65 12.44
C ARG A 91 -7.37 -30.75 12.27
N ARG A 92 -7.80 -31.99 12.05
CA ARG A 92 -6.90 -33.14 11.87
C ARG A 92 -5.98 -32.98 10.66
N VAL A 93 -6.47 -32.39 9.56
CA VAL A 93 -5.62 -32.06 8.41
C VAL A 93 -4.58 -31.02 8.83
N ASN A 94 -5.00 -29.89 9.41
CA ASN A 94 -4.10 -28.81 9.82
C ASN A 94 -3.05 -29.18 10.89
N GLU A 95 -3.24 -30.28 11.64
CA GLU A 95 -2.24 -30.78 12.59
C GLU A 95 -0.97 -31.32 11.90
N THR A 96 -1.09 -31.80 10.66
CA THR A 96 0.02 -32.48 9.94
C THR A 96 0.32 -31.87 8.58
N THR A 97 -0.69 -31.29 7.92
CA THR A 97 -0.60 -30.77 6.55
C THR A 97 -1.39 -29.47 6.44
N ARG A 98 -0.87 -28.48 5.71
CA ARG A 98 -1.54 -27.19 5.59
C ARG A 98 -2.79 -27.29 4.70
N LEU A 99 -3.97 -26.94 5.22
CA LEU A 99 -5.20 -26.83 4.43
C LEU A 99 -5.31 -25.44 3.79
N ILE A 100 -5.46 -25.37 2.47
CA ILE A 100 -5.58 -24.12 1.69
C ILE A 100 -6.90 -24.14 0.90
N PRO A 101 -7.95 -23.47 1.37
CA PRO A 101 -9.19 -23.38 0.59
C PRO A 101 -9.07 -22.36 -0.54
N VAL A 102 -9.62 -22.70 -1.71
CA VAL A 102 -9.71 -21.83 -2.89
C VAL A 102 -11.18 -21.71 -3.28
N ARG A 103 -11.75 -20.52 -3.16
CA ARG A 103 -13.11 -20.21 -3.57
C ARG A 103 -13.10 -19.83 -5.05
N LEU A 104 -13.52 -20.77 -5.88
CA LEU A 104 -13.75 -20.61 -7.31
C LEU A 104 -15.24 -20.28 -7.48
N ASP A 105 -15.60 -19.20 -8.16
CA ASP A 105 -16.99 -18.68 -8.23
C ASP A 105 -17.51 -17.96 -6.98
N GLU A 106 -18.64 -17.27 -7.15
CA GLU A 106 -19.41 -16.63 -6.07
C GLU A 106 -20.25 -17.65 -5.28
N VAL A 107 -19.57 -18.59 -4.63
CA VAL A 107 -20.19 -19.58 -3.73
C VAL A 107 -20.05 -19.21 -2.26
N THR A 108 -21.07 -19.53 -1.48
CA THR A 108 -20.99 -19.45 -0.02
C THR A 108 -20.07 -20.55 0.49
N MET A 109 -19.03 -20.17 1.24
CA MET A 109 -18.08 -21.13 1.80
C MET A 109 -18.76 -22.04 2.83
N PRO A 110 -18.48 -23.36 2.82
CA PRO A 110 -18.96 -24.29 3.82
C PRO A 110 -18.53 -23.87 5.24
N SER A 111 -19.43 -24.05 6.22
CA SER A 111 -19.20 -23.64 7.61
C SER A 111 -17.83 -24.02 8.19
N PRO A 112 -17.30 -25.23 7.95
CA PRO A 112 -15.99 -25.62 8.50
C PRO A 112 -14.79 -24.86 7.93
N LEU A 113 -14.94 -24.28 6.73
CA LEU A 113 -13.91 -23.48 6.07
C LEU A 113 -14.02 -21.99 6.40
N LEU A 114 -15.13 -21.53 7.00
CA LEU A 114 -15.35 -20.12 7.33
C LEU A 114 -14.29 -19.53 8.27
N HIS A 115 -13.62 -20.38 9.07
CA HIS A 115 -12.60 -19.96 10.03
C HIS A 115 -11.17 -20.09 9.50
N ILE A 116 -11.00 -20.43 8.22
CA ILE A 116 -9.70 -20.58 7.55
C ILE A 116 -9.61 -19.52 6.45
N ALA A 117 -8.47 -18.82 6.35
CA ALA A 117 -8.25 -17.90 5.24
C ALA A 117 -8.24 -18.66 3.90
N TRP A 118 -9.07 -18.22 2.94
CA TRP A 118 -9.15 -18.81 1.60
C TRP A 118 -8.68 -17.83 0.52
N ILE A 119 -8.32 -18.38 -0.64
CA ILE A 119 -8.03 -17.60 -1.85
C ILE A 119 -9.31 -17.49 -2.67
N THR A 120 -9.77 -16.28 -3.00
CA THR A 120 -10.87 -16.08 -3.96
C THR A 120 -10.28 -15.90 -5.36
N THR A 121 -10.83 -16.59 -6.35
CA THR A 121 -10.33 -16.54 -7.73
C THR A 121 -11.41 -16.86 -8.77
N ASP A 122 -11.08 -16.67 -10.04
CA ASP A 122 -11.88 -17.04 -11.18
C ASP A 122 -11.10 -18.00 -12.13
N ARG A 123 -11.73 -18.38 -13.25
CA ARG A 123 -11.13 -19.27 -14.27
C ARG A 123 -10.26 -18.53 -15.30
N SER A 124 -9.99 -17.24 -15.12
CA SER A 124 -9.13 -16.48 -16.03
C SER A 124 -7.66 -16.93 -15.89
N PRO A 125 -6.83 -16.76 -16.93
CA PRO A 125 -5.39 -17.00 -16.83
C PRO A 125 -4.73 -16.20 -15.69
N GLU A 126 -5.19 -14.98 -15.44
CA GLU A 126 -4.74 -14.10 -14.37
C GLU A 126 -5.10 -14.69 -13.00
N GLY A 127 -6.35 -15.12 -12.82
CA GLY A 127 -6.83 -15.77 -11.60
C GLY A 127 -6.06 -17.04 -11.26
N VAL A 128 -5.83 -17.89 -12.27
CA VAL A 128 -4.99 -19.10 -12.14
C VAL A 128 -3.57 -18.75 -11.70
N THR A 129 -2.95 -17.75 -12.36
CA THR A 129 -1.57 -17.33 -12.07
C THR A 129 -1.46 -16.79 -10.65
N HIS A 130 -2.38 -15.92 -10.24
CA HIS A 130 -2.43 -15.35 -8.90
C HIS A 130 -2.58 -16.45 -7.83
N THR A 131 -3.48 -17.41 -8.07
CA THR A 131 -3.72 -18.53 -7.15
C THR A 131 -2.48 -19.40 -6.97
N ALA A 132 -1.79 -19.72 -8.07
CA ALA A 132 -0.56 -20.50 -8.04
C ALA A 132 0.56 -19.82 -7.24
N GLN A 133 0.75 -18.52 -7.45
CA GLN A 133 1.73 -17.71 -6.72
C GLN A 133 1.48 -17.73 -5.22
N ARG A 134 0.23 -17.46 -4.79
CA ARG A 134 -0.15 -17.45 -3.37
C ARG A 134 0.08 -18.78 -2.67
N ILE A 135 -0.22 -19.90 -3.36
CA ILE A 135 0.01 -21.25 -2.82
C ILE A 135 1.51 -21.53 -2.73
N ALA A 136 2.29 -21.18 -3.76
CA ALA A 136 3.73 -21.43 -3.78
C ALA A 136 4.48 -20.62 -2.72
N GLU A 137 4.14 -19.35 -2.54
CA GLU A 137 4.65 -18.51 -1.44
C GLU A 137 4.44 -19.20 -0.09
N THR A 138 3.19 -19.55 0.19
CA THR A 138 2.77 -20.22 1.44
C THR A 138 3.57 -21.52 1.70
N LEU A 139 3.86 -22.29 0.66
CA LEU A 139 4.55 -23.57 0.76
C LEU A 139 6.08 -23.46 0.89
N HIS A 140 6.69 -22.45 0.28
CA HIS A 140 8.13 -22.21 0.35
C HIS A 140 8.56 -21.45 1.62
N GLY A 141 7.71 -21.42 2.65
CA GLY A 141 8.00 -20.71 3.91
C GLY A 141 8.15 -19.20 3.76
N HIS A 142 7.85 -18.66 2.58
CA HIS A 142 7.63 -17.25 2.39
C HIS A 142 6.21 -17.03 2.91
N ASP A 143 6.10 -16.64 4.18
CA ASP A 143 4.85 -16.17 4.73
C ASP A 143 4.72 -14.69 4.35
N PRO A 144 4.10 -14.30 3.22
CA PRO A 144 3.48 -13.01 3.17
C PRO A 144 2.27 -13.15 4.10
N GLY A 145 2.50 -12.97 5.41
CA GLY A 145 1.44 -12.59 6.32
C GLY A 145 0.56 -11.58 5.59
N PRO A 146 -0.76 -11.70 5.71
CA PRO A 146 -1.74 -11.48 4.64
C PRO A 146 -1.27 -10.45 3.65
N ALA A 147 -1.24 -10.78 2.35
CA ALA A 147 -1.04 -9.79 1.31
C ALA A 147 -1.94 -8.59 1.61
N VAL A 148 -1.33 -7.57 2.23
CA VAL A 148 -1.88 -6.24 2.37
C VAL A 148 -1.98 -5.85 0.91
N GLY A 149 -3.19 -6.00 0.33
CA GLY A 149 -3.46 -5.59 -1.05
C GLY A 149 -2.78 -4.26 -1.25
N PRO A 150 -2.00 -4.10 -2.34
CA PRO A 150 -0.80 -3.27 -2.37
C PRO A 150 -1.06 -2.08 -1.49
N ARG A 151 -0.39 -2.03 -0.30
CA ARG A 151 -0.60 -1.00 0.73
C ARG A 151 -1.20 0.21 0.03
N PRO A 152 -2.49 0.54 0.27
CA PRO A 152 -3.14 1.59 -0.51
C PRO A 152 -2.19 2.77 -0.61
N ALA A 153 -2.22 3.57 -1.66
CA ALA A 153 -1.26 4.67 -1.78
C ALA A 153 -1.14 5.48 -0.46
N TYR A 154 -2.22 5.54 0.34
CA TYR A 154 -2.22 6.01 1.73
C TYR A 154 -1.33 5.27 2.74
N ALA A 155 -1.23 3.94 2.72
CA ALA A 155 -0.38 3.17 3.63
C ALA A 155 1.10 3.18 3.18
N ARG A 156 1.38 3.68 1.97
CA ARG A 156 2.71 4.13 1.54
C ARG A 156 2.99 5.59 1.89
N ILE A 157 2.00 6.36 2.34
CA ILE A 157 2.26 7.67 2.94
C ILE A 157 3.00 7.39 4.25
N SER A 158 4.29 7.66 4.19
CA SER A 158 5.30 7.33 5.19
C SER A 158 5.26 8.31 6.37
N ALA A 159 4.13 8.99 6.56
CA ALA A 159 4.03 10.10 7.47
C ALA A 159 2.81 9.87 8.35
N SER A 160 2.96 8.99 9.35
CA SER A 160 2.17 9.15 10.54
C SER A 160 2.57 10.50 11.12
N ILE A 161 1.75 11.53 10.91
CA ILE A 161 2.00 12.84 11.50
C ILE A 161 1.59 12.74 12.97
N PRO A 162 2.51 12.98 13.93
CA PRO A 162 2.19 12.83 15.34
C PRO A 162 0.94 13.63 15.72
N GLY A 163 -0.02 12.97 16.38
CA GLY A 163 -1.27 13.62 16.81
C GLY A 163 -2.40 13.63 15.79
N LEU A 164 -2.17 13.16 14.56
CA LEU A 164 -3.21 13.01 13.53
C LEU A 164 -3.63 11.54 13.35
N THR A 165 -4.89 11.32 12.96
CA THR A 165 -5.34 9.99 12.57
C THR A 165 -4.75 9.62 11.21
N THR A 166 -4.92 8.35 10.80
CA THR A 166 -4.49 7.91 9.47
C THR A 166 -5.20 8.71 8.37
N SER A 167 -6.51 8.93 8.47
CA SER A 167 -7.28 9.68 7.46
C SER A 167 -6.80 11.13 7.35
N ASP A 168 -6.58 11.78 8.50
CA ASP A 168 -6.10 13.17 8.56
C ASP A 168 -4.69 13.29 7.96
N SER A 169 -3.80 12.37 8.33
CA SER A 169 -2.42 12.34 7.82
C SER A 169 -2.39 12.17 6.30
N VAL A 170 -3.31 11.38 5.75
CA VAL A 170 -3.41 11.13 4.30
C VAL A 170 -3.87 12.38 3.57
N LEU A 171 -4.94 13.02 4.06
CA LEU A 171 -5.44 14.26 3.48
C LEU A 171 -4.36 15.34 3.53
N LEU A 172 -3.73 15.56 4.69
CA LEU A 172 -2.67 16.56 4.85
C LEU A 172 -1.47 16.28 3.92
N THR A 173 -1.03 15.04 3.82
CA THR A 173 0.07 14.65 2.92
C THR A 173 -0.27 14.94 1.46
N GLU A 174 -1.48 14.61 1.01
CA GLU A 174 -1.87 14.86 -0.39
C GLU A 174 -2.07 16.35 -0.68
N THR A 175 -2.44 17.14 0.34
CA THR A 175 -2.44 18.61 0.27
C THR A 175 -1.02 19.19 0.19
N VAL A 176 -0.08 18.70 1.01
CA VAL A 176 1.34 19.09 0.95
C VAL A 176 1.96 18.73 -0.40
N ARG A 177 1.62 17.56 -0.95
CA ARG A 177 2.05 17.15 -2.29
C ARG A 177 1.52 18.09 -3.36
N GLU A 178 0.26 18.51 -3.26
CA GLU A 178 -0.31 19.51 -4.16
C GLU A 178 0.43 20.84 -4.07
N ALA A 179 0.69 21.32 -2.85
CA ALA A 179 1.42 22.56 -2.63
C ALA A 179 2.83 22.53 -3.23
N LEU A 180 3.58 21.44 -3.01
CA LEU A 180 4.92 21.26 -3.59
C LEU A 180 4.89 21.25 -5.13
N ASN A 181 3.87 20.61 -5.73
CA ASN A 181 3.71 20.58 -7.18
C ASN A 181 3.31 21.95 -7.75
N ALA A 182 2.40 22.65 -7.08
CA ALA A 182 1.93 23.98 -7.48
C ALA A 182 2.98 25.08 -7.20
N GLY A 183 3.93 24.83 -6.29
CA GLY A 183 4.92 25.82 -5.86
C GLY A 183 4.36 26.90 -4.94
N GLN A 184 3.17 26.69 -4.35
CA GLN A 184 2.47 27.67 -3.51
C GLN A 184 1.61 26.98 -2.45
N LEU A 185 1.25 27.72 -1.40
CA LEU A 185 0.39 27.20 -0.31
C LEU A 185 -1.10 27.51 -0.51
N MET A 186 -1.44 28.50 -1.33
CA MET A 186 -2.79 29.02 -1.46
C MET A 186 -3.44 28.61 -2.78
N LEU A 187 -4.78 28.59 -2.81
CA LEU A 187 -5.59 28.29 -3.99
C LEU A 187 -5.19 26.94 -4.62
N LEU A 188 -5.08 25.92 -3.78
CA LEU A 188 -4.73 24.57 -4.19
C LEU A 188 -5.93 23.89 -4.89
N ASP A 189 -5.64 22.98 -5.81
CA ASP A 189 -6.66 22.25 -6.57
C ASP A 189 -7.32 21.17 -5.68
N TRP A 190 -8.39 21.57 -4.98
CA TRP A 190 -9.17 20.65 -4.15
C TRP A 190 -9.69 19.44 -4.92
N PRO A 191 -10.33 19.58 -6.10
CA PRO A 191 -10.74 18.41 -6.90
C PRO A 191 -9.61 17.40 -7.16
N ALA A 192 -8.40 17.88 -7.46
CA ALA A 192 -7.24 17.01 -7.65
C ALA A 192 -6.83 16.29 -6.36
N VAL A 193 -6.79 17.01 -5.23
CA VAL A 193 -6.48 16.44 -3.91
C VAL A 193 -7.54 15.40 -3.50
N LYS A 194 -8.83 15.76 -3.58
CA LYS A 194 -9.96 14.87 -3.26
C LYS A 194 -9.87 13.57 -4.05
N SER A 195 -9.64 13.66 -5.37
CA SER A 195 -9.52 12.47 -6.23
C SER A 195 -8.39 11.54 -5.78
N ARG A 196 -7.21 12.09 -5.43
CA ARG A 196 -6.09 11.26 -4.94
C ARG A 196 -6.40 10.64 -3.59
N VAL A 197 -7.02 11.37 -2.67
CA VAL A 197 -7.42 10.87 -1.35
C VAL A 197 -8.46 9.74 -1.48
N GLU A 198 -9.46 9.88 -2.34
CA GLU A 198 -10.48 8.85 -2.59
C GLU A 198 -9.89 7.59 -3.25
N GLN A 199 -8.93 7.73 -4.17
CA GLN A 199 -8.20 6.60 -4.77
C GLN A 199 -7.44 5.77 -3.73
N THR A 200 -7.17 6.35 -2.56
CA THR A 200 -6.57 5.59 -1.48
C THR A 200 -7.58 4.64 -0.81
N GLY A 201 -8.89 4.81 -1.01
CA GLY A 201 -9.96 3.98 -0.42
C GLY A 201 -10.63 4.60 0.80
N LEU A 202 -10.35 5.87 1.10
CA LEU A 202 -11.08 6.66 2.08
C LEU A 202 -12.50 6.93 1.58
N SER A 203 -13.49 6.79 2.46
CA SER A 203 -14.88 7.16 2.15
C SER A 203 -15.05 8.67 2.10
N GLU A 204 -16.04 9.15 1.35
CA GLU A 204 -16.36 10.58 1.29
C GLU A 204 -16.66 11.18 2.67
N GLN A 205 -17.31 10.40 3.55
CA GLN A 205 -17.53 10.81 4.94
C GLN A 205 -16.21 11.01 5.69
N ALA A 206 -15.26 10.08 5.57
CA ALA A 206 -13.96 10.19 6.23
C ALA A 206 -13.15 11.39 5.70
N VAL A 207 -13.25 11.69 4.41
CA VAL A 207 -12.63 12.88 3.80
C VAL A 207 -13.20 14.16 4.39
N ASN A 208 -14.53 14.26 4.52
CA ASN A 208 -15.19 15.44 5.10
C ASN A 208 -14.88 15.61 6.59
N GLU A 209 -14.83 14.52 7.36
CA GLU A 209 -14.41 14.56 8.76
C GLU A 209 -12.96 15.04 8.89
N SER A 210 -12.05 14.53 8.04
CA SER A 210 -10.64 14.93 8.03
C SER A 210 -10.47 16.40 7.64
N LEU A 211 -11.25 16.90 6.66
CA LEU A 211 -11.25 18.32 6.29
C LEU A 211 -11.59 19.22 7.47
N ASN A 212 -12.64 18.87 8.24
CA ASN A 212 -13.04 19.65 9.41
C ASN A 212 -11.96 19.59 10.50
N MET A 213 -11.43 18.41 10.79
CA MET A 213 -10.37 18.23 11.79
C MET A 213 -9.11 19.02 11.46
N LEU A 214 -8.64 18.96 10.21
CA LEU A 214 -7.46 19.69 9.77
C LEU A 214 -7.69 21.21 9.75
N ALA A 215 -8.91 21.66 9.42
CA ALA A 215 -9.25 23.08 9.46
C ALA A 215 -9.32 23.61 10.91
N GLU A 216 -9.92 22.86 11.83
CA GLU A 216 -9.96 23.21 13.26
C GLU A 216 -8.56 23.24 13.89
N GLY A 217 -7.66 22.38 13.43
CA GLY A 217 -6.26 22.30 13.86
C GLY A 217 -5.32 23.30 13.18
N ASP A 218 -5.82 24.23 12.37
CA ASP A 218 -5.03 25.20 11.60
C ASP A 218 -4.01 24.57 10.65
N TYR A 219 -4.23 23.34 10.18
CA TYR A 219 -3.39 22.70 9.16
C TYR A 219 -3.76 23.18 7.75
N ILE A 220 -5.04 23.48 7.52
CA ILE A 220 -5.57 23.95 6.24
C ILE A 220 -6.58 25.07 6.47
N ASN A 221 -6.77 25.92 5.45
CA ASN A 221 -7.90 26.86 5.42
C ASN A 221 -8.86 26.46 4.31
N VAL A 222 -10.14 26.31 4.66
CA VAL A 222 -11.19 25.90 3.74
C VAL A 222 -12.34 26.90 3.79
N ALA A 223 -12.72 27.45 2.63
CA ALA A 223 -13.95 28.24 2.50
C ALA A 223 -14.92 27.51 1.57
N ILE A 224 -16.15 27.29 2.05
CA ILE A 224 -17.21 26.64 1.29
C ILE A 224 -18.15 27.73 0.75
N ARG A 225 -18.46 27.65 -0.55
CA ARG A 225 -19.46 28.51 -1.18
C ARG A 225 -20.42 27.64 -2.00
N GLY A 226 -21.68 27.60 -1.60
CA GLY A 226 -22.68 26.73 -2.23
C GLY A 226 -22.41 25.26 -1.88
N ASP A 227 -22.27 24.43 -2.91
CA ASP A 227 -22.00 23.00 -2.83
C ASP A 227 -20.52 22.62 -3.00
N GLY A 228 -19.64 23.61 -3.17
CA GLY A 228 -18.21 23.41 -3.42
C GLY A 228 -17.28 24.16 -2.47
N ILE A 229 -16.01 23.73 -2.47
CA ILE A 229 -14.91 24.43 -1.81
C ILE A 229 -14.41 25.53 -2.77
N ASP A 230 -14.54 26.79 -2.34
CA ASP A 230 -14.15 28.01 -3.05
C ASP A 230 -12.71 28.41 -2.76
N GLN A 231 -12.20 28.05 -1.58
CA GLN A 231 -10.82 28.27 -1.16
C GLN A 231 -10.31 27.03 -0.44
N PHE A 232 -9.14 26.54 -0.85
CA PHE A 232 -8.45 25.42 -0.24
C PHE A 232 -6.97 25.76 -0.16
N ASP A 233 -6.50 26.11 1.04
CA ASP A 233 -5.11 26.50 1.28
C ASP A 233 -4.47 25.55 2.30
N LEU A 234 -3.18 25.32 2.14
CA LEU A 234 -2.32 24.74 3.17
C LEU A 234 -1.79 25.87 4.05
N THR A 235 -1.87 25.75 5.38
CA THR A 235 -1.24 26.74 6.25
C THR A 235 0.27 26.48 6.34
N ARG A 236 1.02 27.43 6.89
CA ARG A 236 2.44 27.21 7.19
C ARG A 236 2.63 26.10 8.23
N TYR A 237 1.78 26.09 9.27
CA TYR A 237 1.77 25.03 10.28
C TYR A 237 1.51 23.65 9.65
N GLY A 238 0.52 23.53 8.77
CA GLY A 238 0.24 22.28 8.07
C GLY A 238 1.36 21.85 7.12
N TYR A 239 2.03 22.82 6.49
CA TYR A 239 3.23 22.55 5.69
C TYR A 239 4.35 21.98 6.57
N ASP A 240 4.67 22.62 7.69
CA ASP A 240 5.78 22.21 8.59
C ASP A 240 5.55 20.80 9.15
N GLU A 241 4.32 20.50 9.58
CA GLU A 241 3.96 19.20 10.13
C GLU A 241 3.95 18.07 9.07
N GLY A 242 3.70 18.41 7.80
CA GLY A 242 3.52 17.41 6.74
C GLY A 242 4.70 17.26 5.76
N VAL A 243 5.55 18.27 5.60
CA VAL A 243 6.56 18.32 4.52
C VAL A 243 7.58 17.20 4.60
N ALA A 244 8.07 16.86 5.79
CA ALA A 244 9.04 15.78 5.98
C ALA A 244 8.47 14.41 5.54
N GLY A 245 7.15 14.26 5.59
CA GLY A 245 6.43 13.08 5.14
C GLY A 245 6.35 12.90 3.63
N VAL A 246 6.33 14.01 2.89
CA VAL A 246 6.22 14.03 1.41
C VAL A 246 7.58 14.18 0.76
N PHE A 247 8.49 14.92 1.40
CA PHE A 247 9.82 15.23 0.92
C PHE A 247 10.88 14.83 1.98
N PRO A 248 11.18 13.53 2.10
CA PRO A 248 12.25 13.06 2.97
C PRO A 248 13.57 13.68 2.53
N GLY A 249 14.28 14.33 3.46
CA GLY A 249 15.50 15.07 3.15
C GLY A 249 15.36 16.61 3.21
N VAL A 250 14.17 17.12 3.58
CA VAL A 250 13.90 18.56 3.65
C VAL A 250 14.95 19.33 4.47
N GLU A 251 15.45 18.75 5.55
CA GLU A 251 16.48 19.38 6.40
C GLU A 251 17.84 19.50 5.70
N GLU A 252 18.25 18.48 4.94
CA GLU A 252 19.47 18.54 4.12
C GLU A 252 19.35 19.63 3.05
N HIS A 253 18.17 19.78 2.44
CA HIS A 253 17.87 20.88 1.52
C HIS A 253 17.91 22.23 2.23
N HIS A 254 17.33 22.35 3.44
CA HIS A 254 17.42 23.57 4.23
C HIS A 254 18.87 23.99 4.50
N GLN A 255 19.72 23.03 4.90
CA GLN A 255 21.15 23.30 5.10
C GLN A 255 21.85 23.74 3.81
N ALA A 256 21.57 23.10 2.68
CA ALA A 256 22.13 23.47 1.39
C ALA A 256 21.72 24.90 0.97
N ILE A 257 20.45 25.25 1.15
CA ILE A 257 19.92 26.59 0.85
C ILE A 257 20.58 27.64 1.76
N ILE A 258 20.68 27.38 3.06
CA ILE A 258 21.34 28.30 4.01
C ILE A 258 22.81 28.49 3.63
N ALA A 259 23.51 27.42 3.26
CA ALA A 259 24.90 27.49 2.82
C ALA A 259 25.08 28.31 1.56
N GLU A 260 24.23 28.11 0.54
CA GLU A 260 24.28 28.89 -0.70
C GLU A 260 23.93 30.35 -0.45
N LEU A 261 22.95 30.63 0.39
CA LEU A 261 22.54 31.97 0.78
C LEU A 261 23.65 32.76 1.49
N VAL A 262 24.42 32.08 2.35
CA VAL A 262 25.52 32.70 3.12
C VAL A 262 26.76 32.93 2.26
N ASN A 263 27.12 31.93 1.45
CA ASN A 263 28.38 31.94 0.70
C ASN A 263 28.27 32.69 -0.64
N ASN A 264 27.14 32.54 -1.33
CA ASN A 264 26.92 33.04 -2.69
C ASN A 264 25.53 33.71 -2.83
N PRO A 265 25.19 34.72 -2.00
CA PRO A 265 23.85 35.31 -2.00
C PRO A 265 23.43 35.78 -3.40
N PRO A 266 22.30 35.31 -3.94
CA PRO A 266 21.83 35.72 -5.25
C PRO A 266 21.51 37.22 -5.28
N THR A 267 21.84 37.87 -6.40
CA THR A 267 21.60 39.30 -6.62
C THR A 267 20.42 39.58 -7.54
N SER A 268 19.76 38.54 -8.05
CA SER A 268 18.62 38.67 -8.96
C SER A 268 17.35 39.09 -8.22
N ASN A 269 16.26 39.28 -8.98
CA ASN A 269 14.91 39.49 -8.44
C ASN A 269 14.11 38.18 -8.43
N GLN A 270 14.78 37.05 -8.52
CA GLN A 270 14.23 35.69 -8.57
C GLN A 270 15.04 34.79 -7.62
N ILE A 271 15.21 35.24 -6.37
CA ILE A 271 16.07 34.52 -5.43
C ILE A 271 15.55 33.10 -5.13
N ILE A 272 14.23 32.92 -5.12
CA ILE A 272 13.61 31.61 -4.91
C ILE A 272 14.02 30.66 -6.03
N GLU A 273 13.84 31.08 -7.28
CA GLU A 273 14.19 30.28 -8.45
C GLU A 273 15.70 30.01 -8.52
N ASP A 274 16.53 31.03 -8.26
CA ASP A 274 18.00 30.90 -8.25
C ASP A 274 18.48 29.88 -7.21
N LEU A 275 17.98 29.96 -5.97
CA LEU A 275 18.37 29.04 -4.91
C LEU A 275 17.82 27.63 -5.17
N ALA A 276 16.59 27.51 -5.69
CA ALA A 276 15.98 26.25 -6.06
C ALA A 276 16.84 25.52 -7.10
N GLU A 277 17.26 26.22 -8.17
CA GLU A 277 18.10 25.66 -9.22
C GLU A 277 19.47 25.22 -8.68
N ARG A 278 20.16 26.10 -7.93
CA ARG A 278 21.52 25.83 -7.44
C ARG A 278 21.59 24.71 -6.40
N THR A 279 20.53 24.51 -5.63
CA THR A 279 20.47 23.51 -4.56
C THR A 279 19.66 22.27 -4.94
N ALA A 280 19.11 22.23 -6.17
CA ALA A 280 18.17 21.22 -6.61
C ALA A 280 16.99 21.03 -5.64
N SER A 281 16.49 22.13 -5.08
CA SER A 281 15.40 22.15 -4.09
C SER A 281 14.09 22.60 -4.72
N PRO A 282 12.92 22.11 -4.26
CA PRO A 282 11.63 22.66 -4.69
C PRO A 282 11.51 24.15 -4.35
N ALA A 283 10.94 24.94 -5.26
CA ALA A 283 10.78 26.39 -5.07
C ALA A 283 9.96 26.72 -3.80
N LEU A 284 8.94 25.92 -3.49
CA LEU A 284 8.16 26.10 -2.26
C LEU A 284 8.98 25.88 -0.99
N VAL A 285 9.90 24.89 -0.98
CA VAL A 285 10.80 24.65 0.16
C VAL A 285 11.70 25.85 0.40
N VAL A 286 12.23 26.43 -0.68
CA VAL A 286 13.03 27.66 -0.61
C VAL A 286 12.19 28.83 -0.10
N ASP A 287 10.98 29.02 -0.62
CA ASP A 287 10.09 30.12 -0.21
C ASP A 287 9.75 30.04 1.28
N GLN A 288 9.35 28.86 1.78
CA GLN A 288 9.00 28.69 3.19
C GLN A 288 10.20 28.90 4.11
N LEU A 289 11.37 28.34 3.79
CA LEU A 289 12.58 28.57 4.57
C LEU A 289 12.99 30.05 4.61
N LEU A 290 12.88 30.78 3.50
CA LEU A 290 13.18 32.21 3.47
C LEU A 290 12.20 33.02 4.35
N ARG A 291 10.93 32.59 4.44
CA ARG A 291 9.94 33.18 5.35
C ARG A 291 10.31 32.91 6.80
N ASP A 292 10.67 31.67 7.16
CA ASP A 292 11.13 31.31 8.51
C ASP A 292 12.35 32.13 8.92
N LEU A 293 13.36 32.16 8.07
CA LEU A 293 14.56 32.95 8.32
C LEU A 293 14.25 34.44 8.43
N GLN A 294 13.24 34.95 7.73
CA GLN A 294 12.84 36.35 7.87
C GLN A 294 12.11 36.59 9.19
N ASP A 295 11.20 35.71 9.59
CA ASP A 295 10.47 35.78 10.86
C ASP A 295 11.44 35.72 12.05
N GLU A 296 12.53 34.95 11.92
CA GLU A 296 13.65 34.91 12.87
C GLU A 296 14.61 36.12 12.80
N GLY A 297 14.41 37.04 11.85
CA GLY A 297 15.30 38.19 11.61
C GLY A 297 16.69 37.81 11.10
N LYS A 298 16.85 36.64 10.47
CA LYS A 298 18.10 36.15 9.88
C LYS A 298 18.31 36.67 8.46
N VAL A 299 17.25 36.96 7.74
CA VAL A 299 17.29 37.55 6.40
C VAL A 299 16.27 38.68 6.27
N SER A 300 16.43 39.50 5.25
CA SER A 300 15.41 40.45 4.82
C SER A 300 15.16 40.25 3.34
N VAL A 301 13.93 39.85 2.99
CA VAL A 301 13.50 39.50 1.64
C VAL A 301 12.21 40.25 1.32
N SER A 302 12.07 40.71 0.08
CA SER A 302 10.82 41.27 -0.44
C SER A 302 10.19 40.30 -1.43
N TRP A 303 8.89 40.08 -1.31
CA TRP A 303 8.07 39.33 -2.27
C TRP A 303 7.14 40.29 -3.02
N SER A 304 7.08 40.14 -4.33
CA SER A 304 6.05 40.73 -5.19
C SER A 304 5.60 39.70 -6.23
N MET A 305 4.54 40.00 -6.99
CA MET A 305 4.01 39.07 -8.00
C MET A 305 5.11 38.57 -8.93
N GLY A 306 5.51 37.30 -8.77
CA GLY A 306 6.53 36.63 -9.58
C GLY A 306 7.96 37.11 -9.36
N SER A 307 8.27 37.78 -8.24
CA SER A 307 9.65 38.18 -7.96
C SER A 307 9.97 38.17 -6.46
N SER A 308 11.17 37.73 -6.14
CA SER A 308 11.70 37.65 -4.78
C SER A 308 13.11 38.22 -4.75
N ARG A 309 13.40 39.13 -3.81
CA ARG A 309 14.71 39.78 -3.70
C ARG A 309 15.20 39.80 -2.26
N ILE A 310 16.46 39.43 -2.04
CA ILE A 310 17.12 39.59 -0.75
C ILE A 310 17.77 40.97 -0.61
N HIS A 311 17.64 41.55 0.57
CA HIS A 311 18.23 42.82 0.96
C HIS A 311 19.41 42.63 1.92
N SER A 312 19.32 41.67 2.84
CA SER A 312 20.41 41.38 3.78
C SER A 312 20.36 39.95 4.33
N VAL A 313 21.53 39.47 4.76
CA VAL A 313 21.74 38.21 5.47
C VAL A 313 22.47 38.51 6.77
N SER A 314 21.90 38.09 7.90
CA SER A 314 22.42 38.36 9.25
C SER A 314 23.79 37.71 9.47
N PRO A 315 24.75 38.40 10.14
CA PRO A 315 26.03 37.82 10.51
C PRO A 315 25.91 36.56 11.39
N THR A 316 24.82 36.42 12.16
CA THR A 316 24.59 35.25 13.02
C THR A 316 24.31 33.99 12.22
N LEU A 317 23.61 34.10 11.09
CA LEU A 317 23.37 32.99 10.18
C LEU A 317 24.67 32.49 9.55
N ARG A 318 25.59 33.41 9.22
CA ARG A 318 26.91 33.08 8.66
C ARG A 318 27.80 32.25 9.59
N ARG A 319 27.65 32.45 10.91
CA ARG A 319 28.44 31.75 11.95
C ARG A 319 27.94 30.35 12.26
N ARG A 320 26.72 29.99 11.85
CA ARG A 320 26.13 28.67 12.11
C ARG A 320 26.70 27.56 11.22
N LEU A 321 27.40 27.94 10.15
CA LEU A 321 28.05 27.07 9.16
C LEU A 321 29.59 27.04 9.28
N SER A 322 30.16 27.78 10.26
CA SER A 322 31.61 27.93 10.47
C SER A 322 32.18 26.86 11.40
#